data_AF-A0A0S9NHD9-F1
#
_entry.id   AF-A0A0S9NHD9-F1
#
_cell.length_a   1.000
_cell.length_b   1.000
_cell.length_c   1.000
_cell.angle_alpha   90.00
_cell.angle_beta   90.00
_cell.angle_gamma   90.00
#
_symmetry.space_group_name_H-M   'P 1'
#
loop_
_entity.id
_entity.type
_entity.pdbx_description
1 polymer ?
#
loop_
_entity_poly.entity_id
_entity_poly.type
_entity_poly.pdbx_seq_one_letter_code
_entity_poly.pdbx_strand_id
1 'polypeptide(L)'
;MAARGGHQLPAPADAVVIGSGVRTREVVADAALMAQLRLDPARQLLAAQCSGTLVLARLGLLQGLPACTDLTTRPWVQEAGIAVLEQAFVARGNLATAGGCLASQYLAAWLIARLQGEAAAREAMHYVAPVGEKEDYVERAMRHVAPSLAPAA
;
A
#
# COMPACT_ATOMS: atom_id res chain seq x y z
N MET A 1 -11.43 -2.51 -33.42
CA MET A 1 -11.52 -1.30 -32.57
C MET A 1 -12.67 -1.51 -31.58
N ALA A 2 -12.36 -1.91 -30.33
CA ALA A 2 -13.18 -1.76 -29.11
C ALA A 2 -12.81 -2.85 -28.08
N ALA A 3 -12.24 -2.42 -26.96
CA ALA A 3 -12.51 -3.01 -25.65
C ALA A 3 -12.43 -1.85 -24.64
N ARG A 4 -13.55 -1.12 -24.50
CA ARG A 4 -13.78 -0.23 -23.35
C ARG A 4 -14.15 -1.15 -22.18
N GLY A 5 -13.15 -1.70 -21.50
CA GLY A 5 -13.37 -2.36 -20.22
C GLY A 5 -13.45 -1.29 -19.13
N GLY A 6 -14.66 -0.93 -18.69
CA GLY A 6 -14.81 -0.15 -17.48
C GLY A 6 -14.21 -0.93 -16.31
N HIS A 7 -13.22 -0.38 -15.63
CA HIS A 7 -12.63 -0.97 -14.44
C HIS A 7 -13.54 -0.69 -13.24
N GLN A 8 -14.73 -1.30 -13.25
CA GLN A 8 -15.58 -1.27 -12.09
C GLN A 8 -15.03 -2.28 -11.08
N LEU A 9 -14.53 -1.79 -9.94
CA LEU A 9 -14.10 -2.64 -8.84
C LEU A 9 -15.29 -3.56 -8.43
N PRO A 10 -15.05 -4.88 -8.20
CA PRO A 10 -16.09 -5.81 -7.75
C PRO A 10 -16.66 -5.39 -6.38
N ALA A 11 -17.69 -6.11 -5.89
CA ALA A 11 -18.37 -5.93 -4.59
C ALA A 11 -17.43 -5.40 -3.48
N PRO A 12 -17.89 -4.53 -2.55
CA PRO A 12 -16.99 -3.66 -1.79
C PRO A 12 -15.90 -4.47 -1.09
N ALA A 13 -14.67 -4.32 -1.59
CA ALA A 13 -13.53 -5.08 -1.11
C ALA A 13 -13.13 -4.63 0.30
N ASP A 14 -12.78 -5.57 1.18
CA ASP A 14 -12.26 -5.28 2.52
C ASP A 14 -10.88 -4.60 2.48
N ALA A 15 -10.11 -4.87 1.41
CA ALA A 15 -8.82 -4.25 1.16
C ALA A 15 -8.60 -3.93 -0.32
N VAL A 16 -7.86 -2.86 -0.59
CA VAL A 16 -7.44 -2.45 -1.93
C VAL A 16 -5.94 -2.19 -1.93
N VAL A 17 -5.24 -2.77 -2.89
CA VAL A 17 -3.80 -2.57 -3.09
C VAL A 17 -3.56 -1.86 -4.42
N ILE A 18 -2.92 -0.70 -4.37
CA ILE A 18 -2.47 0.02 -5.56
C ILE A 18 -0.99 -0.30 -5.78
N GLY A 19 -0.73 -1.14 -6.78
CA GLY A 19 0.62 -1.50 -7.20
C GLY A 19 1.35 -0.36 -7.93
N SER A 20 2.61 -0.61 -8.24
CA SER A 20 3.39 0.31 -9.08
C SER A 20 3.08 0.14 -10.57
N GLY A 21 3.27 1.19 -11.36
CA GLY A 21 3.18 1.16 -12.81
C GLY A 21 4.02 2.26 -13.47
N VAL A 22 4.62 1.95 -14.62
CA VAL A 22 5.41 2.94 -15.39
C VAL A 22 4.56 4.13 -15.88
N ARG A 23 3.24 3.92 -15.99
CA ARG A 23 2.26 4.91 -16.47
C ARG A 23 1.48 5.60 -15.34
N THR A 24 1.86 5.42 -14.07
CA THR A 24 1.09 5.96 -12.94
C THR A 24 0.86 7.47 -13.04
N ARG A 25 1.82 8.23 -13.59
CA ARG A 25 1.68 9.67 -13.84
C ARG A 25 0.56 10.02 -14.81
N GLU A 26 0.41 9.24 -15.87
CA GLU A 26 -0.67 9.42 -16.85
C GLU A 26 -2.02 9.06 -16.21
N VAL A 27 -2.06 7.98 -15.43
CA VAL A 27 -3.27 7.57 -14.71
C VAL A 27 -3.76 8.66 -13.75
N VAL A 28 -2.87 9.24 -12.94
CA VAL A 28 -3.28 10.32 -12.00
C VAL A 28 -3.56 11.67 -12.68
N ALA A 29 -3.19 11.83 -13.95
CA ALA A 29 -3.55 13.00 -14.75
C ALA A 29 -4.92 12.85 -15.42
N ASP A 30 -5.42 11.61 -15.59
CA ASP A 30 -6.72 11.32 -16.16
C ASP A 30 -7.83 11.39 -15.11
N ALA A 31 -8.58 12.49 -15.10
CA ALA A 31 -9.67 12.70 -14.15
C ALA A 31 -10.80 11.66 -14.28
N ALA A 32 -11.04 11.12 -15.48
CA ALA A 32 -12.09 10.12 -15.70
C ALA A 32 -11.69 8.75 -15.15
N LEU A 33 -10.41 8.39 -15.21
CA LEU A 33 -9.90 7.20 -14.54
C LEU A 33 -9.89 7.37 -13.02
N MET A 34 -9.41 8.51 -12.51
CA MET A 34 -9.36 8.76 -11.08
C MET A 34 -10.76 8.79 -10.44
N ALA A 35 -11.78 9.30 -11.14
CA ALA A 35 -13.16 9.29 -10.66
C ALA A 35 -13.81 7.89 -10.53
N GLN A 36 -13.23 6.87 -11.16
CA GLN A 36 -13.67 5.48 -11.01
C GLN A 36 -13.17 4.84 -9.71
N LEU A 37 -12.08 5.35 -9.14
CA LEU A 37 -11.46 4.85 -7.90
C LEU A 37 -12.18 5.40 -6.67
N ARG A 38 -13.37 4.86 -6.37
CA ARG A 38 -14.15 5.20 -5.18
C ARG A 38 -13.70 4.34 -4.00
N LEU A 39 -12.75 4.86 -3.23
CA LEU A 39 -12.18 4.17 -2.07
C LEU A 39 -12.65 4.83 -0.77
N ASP A 40 -12.92 4.01 0.24
CA ASP A 40 -13.41 4.48 1.54
C ASP A 40 -12.49 3.95 2.67
N PRO A 41 -11.55 4.77 3.18
CA PRO A 41 -10.64 4.36 4.24
C PRO A 41 -11.34 4.13 5.59
N ALA A 42 -12.61 4.51 5.76
CA ALA A 42 -13.36 4.18 6.98
C ALA A 42 -13.77 2.70 7.03
N ARG A 43 -13.89 2.03 5.87
CA ARG A 43 -14.28 0.61 5.79
C ARG A 43 -13.20 -0.29 5.18
N GLN A 44 -12.31 0.25 4.35
CA GLN A 44 -11.34 -0.52 3.58
C GLN A 44 -9.93 -0.30 4.11
N LEU A 45 -9.12 -1.36 4.13
CA LEU A 45 -7.67 -1.23 4.21
C LEU A 45 -7.13 -0.83 2.84
N LEU A 46 -6.46 0.32 2.74
CA LEU A 46 -5.84 0.77 1.50
C LEU A 46 -4.31 0.69 1.64
N ALA A 47 -3.70 -0.05 0.73
CA ALA A 47 -2.26 -0.21 0.64
C ALA A 47 -1.76 0.34 -0.70
N ALA A 48 -0.59 0.97 -0.72
CA ALA A 48 0.06 1.39 -1.94
C ALA A 48 1.55 1.07 -1.98
N GLN A 49 2.00 0.54 -3.12
CA GLN A 49 3.39 0.17 -3.35
C GLN A 49 4.02 1.09 -4.39
N CYS A 50 5.18 1.67 -4.05
CA CYS A 50 5.95 2.53 -4.94
C CYS A 50 5.05 3.62 -5.55
N SER A 51 5.02 3.75 -6.88
CA SER A 51 4.23 4.77 -7.57
C SER A 51 2.73 4.73 -7.28
N GLY A 52 2.17 3.61 -6.83
CA GLY A 52 0.79 3.53 -6.36
C GLY A 52 0.47 4.54 -5.24
N THR A 53 1.48 4.95 -4.47
CA THR A 53 1.37 5.98 -3.43
C THR A 53 0.93 7.32 -4.00
N LEU A 54 1.35 7.65 -5.22
CA LEU A 54 0.92 8.87 -5.91
C LEU A 54 -0.58 8.84 -6.23
N VAL A 55 -1.15 7.66 -6.49
CA VAL A 55 -2.59 7.52 -6.72
C VAL A 55 -3.37 7.86 -5.45
N LEU A 56 -2.98 7.29 -4.30
CA LEU A 56 -3.62 7.62 -3.00
C LEU A 56 -3.43 9.10 -2.63
N ALA A 57 -2.26 9.67 -2.90
CA ALA A 57 -2.01 11.10 -2.69
C ALA A 57 -2.96 11.97 -3.52
N ARG A 58 -3.14 11.65 -4.81
CA ARG A 58 -3.99 12.42 -5.73
C ARG A 58 -5.48 12.20 -5.53
N LEU A 59 -5.89 11.07 -4.95
CA LEU A 59 -7.25 10.86 -4.44
C LEU A 59 -7.53 11.63 -3.13
N GLY A 60 -6.52 12.28 -2.54
CA GLY A 60 -6.66 13.01 -1.28
C GLY A 60 -6.83 12.09 -0.06
N LEU A 61 -6.46 10.81 -0.18
CA LEU A 61 -6.67 9.81 0.87
C LEU A 61 -5.58 9.80 1.93
N LEU A 62 -4.40 10.34 1.64
CA LEU A 62 -3.29 10.36 2.59
C LEU A 62 -3.39 11.51 3.61
N GLN A 63 -4.18 12.57 3.37
CA GLN A 63 -4.60 13.58 4.36
C GLN A 63 -3.51 14.05 5.36
N GLY A 64 -2.30 14.39 4.89
CA GLY A 64 -1.20 14.84 5.75
C GLY A 64 -0.43 13.74 6.49
N LEU A 65 -0.82 12.48 6.31
CA LEU A 65 -0.05 11.33 6.75
C LEU A 65 1.22 11.20 5.90
N PRO A 66 2.38 10.97 6.52
CA PRO A 66 3.60 10.70 5.78
C PRO A 66 3.50 9.33 5.07
N ALA A 67 4.21 9.20 3.95
CA ALA A 67 4.16 8.01 3.09
C ALA A 67 5.55 7.51 2.68
N CYS A 68 5.61 6.26 2.23
CA CYS A 68 6.77 5.64 1.62
C CYS A 68 6.50 5.38 0.13
N THR A 69 7.47 5.63 -0.74
CA THR A 69 7.38 5.36 -2.18
C THR A 69 8.77 5.05 -2.75
N ASP A 70 8.87 4.65 -4.02
CA ASP A 70 10.15 4.51 -4.71
C ASP A 70 10.80 5.88 -4.98
N LEU A 71 12.12 5.85 -5.25
CA LEU A 71 12.92 7.05 -5.45
C LEU A 71 12.48 7.87 -6.66
N THR A 72 12.05 7.22 -7.74
CA THR A 72 11.60 7.88 -8.97
C THR A 72 10.31 8.65 -8.73
N THR A 73 9.38 8.07 -7.96
CA THR A 73 8.06 8.68 -7.70
C THR A 73 8.06 9.69 -6.55
N ARG A 74 9.07 9.65 -5.68
CA ARG A 74 9.18 10.54 -4.51
C ARG A 74 8.90 12.03 -4.79
N PRO A 75 9.49 12.68 -5.82
CA PRO A 75 9.26 14.10 -6.07
C PRO A 75 7.79 14.42 -6.30
N TRP A 76 7.06 13.60 -7.07
CA TRP A 76 5.65 13.86 -7.38
C TRP A 76 4.72 13.63 -6.19
N VAL A 77 5.08 12.71 -5.28
CA VAL A 77 4.33 12.54 -4.03
C VAL A 77 4.54 13.75 -3.11
N GLN A 78 5.75 14.31 -3.07
CA GLN A 78 6.05 15.53 -2.31
C GLN A 78 5.34 16.76 -2.91
N GLU A 79 5.31 16.89 -4.24
CA GLU A 79 4.55 17.93 -4.94
C GLU A 79 3.04 17.86 -4.65
N ALA A 80 2.51 16.65 -4.39
CA ALA A 80 1.12 16.46 -3.94
C ALA A 80 0.90 16.80 -2.45
N GLY A 81 1.89 17.40 -1.77
CA GLY A 81 1.81 17.85 -0.39
C GLY A 81 2.04 16.76 0.66
N ILE A 82 2.54 15.58 0.26
CA ILE A 82 2.76 14.46 1.17
C ILE A 82 4.23 14.36 1.57
N ALA A 83 4.50 14.32 2.87
CA ALA A 83 5.85 14.06 3.38
C ALA A 83 6.27 12.62 3.05
N VAL A 84 7.38 12.47 2.32
CA VAL A 84 7.93 11.14 1.98
C VAL A 84 9.03 10.77 2.97
N LEU A 85 8.84 9.65 3.67
CA LEU A 85 9.79 9.12 4.64
C LEU A 85 10.88 8.29 3.96
N GLU A 86 12.09 8.34 4.52
CA GLU A 86 13.19 7.47 4.12
C GLU A 86 13.14 6.16 4.90
N GLN A 87 12.08 5.38 4.68
CA GLN A 87 11.91 4.05 5.26
C GLN A 87 11.10 3.14 4.33
N ALA A 88 11.17 1.82 4.54
CA ALA A 88 10.57 0.86 3.62
C ALA A 88 9.03 0.82 3.67
N PHE A 89 8.43 1.06 4.84
CA PHE A 89 7.00 0.89 5.09
C PHE A 89 6.53 1.85 6.16
N VAL A 90 5.31 2.39 6.00
CA VAL A 90 4.59 3.13 7.04
C VAL A 90 3.10 2.83 6.93
N ALA A 91 2.45 2.66 8.07
CA ALA A 91 0.99 2.53 8.15
C ALA A 91 0.41 3.34 9.31
N ARG A 92 -0.77 3.92 9.08
CA ARG A 92 -1.57 4.64 10.08
C ARG A 92 -3.05 4.36 9.82
N GLY A 93 -3.77 3.90 10.84
CA GLY A 93 -5.18 3.54 10.71
C GLY A 93 -5.37 2.50 9.60
N ASN A 94 -6.21 2.79 8.62
CA ASN A 94 -6.50 1.89 7.50
C ASN A 94 -5.65 2.16 6.25
N LEU A 95 -4.56 2.92 6.36
CA LEU A 95 -3.69 3.30 5.25
C LEU A 95 -2.27 2.76 5.47
N ALA A 96 -1.70 2.15 4.43
CA ALA A 96 -0.31 1.70 4.42
C ALA A 96 0.37 2.02 3.09
N THR A 97 1.65 2.40 3.15
CA THR A 97 2.45 2.66 1.95
C THR A 97 3.84 2.03 2.10
N ALA A 98 4.41 1.55 1.00
CA ALA A 98 5.74 0.96 0.97
C ALA A 98 6.55 1.41 -0.24
N GLY A 99 7.85 1.62 -0.04
CA GLY A 99 8.81 2.02 -1.06
C GLY A 99 9.85 0.94 -1.34
N GLY A 100 10.07 0.62 -2.61
CA GLY A 100 10.97 -0.44 -3.06
C GLY A 100 10.28 -1.79 -3.28
N CYS A 101 10.67 -2.53 -4.32
CA CYS A 101 9.98 -3.76 -4.72
C CYS A 101 9.95 -4.82 -3.61
N LEU A 102 11.05 -4.98 -2.88
CA LEU A 102 11.16 -5.94 -1.77
C LEU A 102 10.40 -5.50 -0.51
N ALA A 103 9.91 -4.26 -0.45
CA ALA A 103 9.07 -3.80 0.65
C ALA A 103 7.58 -4.19 0.48
N SER A 104 7.19 -4.72 -0.68
CA SER A 104 5.82 -5.20 -0.96
C SER A 104 5.36 -6.28 0.03
N GLN A 105 6.30 -7.11 0.51
CA GLN A 105 6.02 -8.12 1.53
C GLN A 105 5.54 -7.51 2.86
N TYR A 106 5.93 -6.28 3.20
CA TYR A 106 5.46 -5.61 4.41
C TYR A 106 3.99 -5.16 4.27
N LEU A 107 3.57 -4.74 3.07
CA LEU A 107 2.15 -4.47 2.80
C LEU A 107 1.33 -5.76 2.89
N ALA A 108 1.83 -6.86 2.32
CA ALA A 108 1.16 -8.15 2.39
C ALA A 108 1.02 -8.64 3.83
N ALA A 109 2.11 -8.61 4.61
CA ALA A 109 2.09 -8.96 6.02
C ALA A 109 1.15 -8.07 6.83
N TRP A 110 1.13 -6.76 6.58
CA TRP A 110 0.20 -5.83 7.24
C TRP A 110 -1.26 -6.14 6.90
N LEU A 111 -1.60 -6.35 5.62
CA LEU A 111 -2.96 -6.70 5.21
C LEU A 111 -3.43 -8.00 5.85
N ILE A 112 -2.60 -9.05 5.80
CA ILE A 112 -2.93 -10.34 6.40
C ILE A 112 -3.09 -10.19 7.90
N ALA A 113 -2.20 -9.46 8.58
CA ALA A 113 -2.29 -9.25 10.01
C ALA A 113 -3.56 -8.48 10.42
N ARG A 114 -3.97 -7.50 9.62
CA ARG A 114 -5.17 -6.69 9.86
C ARG A 114 -6.47 -7.44 9.57
N LEU A 115 -6.46 -8.38 8.64
CA LEU A 115 -7.64 -9.15 8.25
C LEU A 115 -7.79 -10.48 8.99
N GLN A 116 -6.67 -11.14 9.31
CA GLN A 116 -6.62 -12.52 9.81
C GLN A 116 -5.73 -12.69 11.07
N GLY A 117 -5.14 -11.61 11.58
CA GLY A 117 -4.31 -11.61 12.79
C GLY A 117 -2.83 -11.89 12.54
N GLU A 118 -2.01 -11.54 13.52
CA GLU A 118 -0.54 -11.62 13.44
C GLU A 118 -0.02 -13.04 13.14
N ALA A 119 -0.64 -14.08 13.73
CA ALA A 119 -0.23 -15.46 13.50
C ALA A 119 -0.30 -15.86 12.03
N ALA A 120 -1.38 -15.49 11.33
CA ALA A 120 -1.55 -15.75 9.90
C ALA A 120 -0.52 -14.98 9.05
N ALA A 121 -0.18 -13.74 9.44
CA ALA A 121 0.84 -12.96 8.75
C ALA A 121 2.24 -13.58 8.90
N ARG A 122 2.57 -14.05 10.11
CA ARG A 122 3.83 -14.75 10.38
C ARG A 122 3.93 -16.04 9.59
N GLU A 123 2.86 -16.83 9.54
CA GLU A 123 2.81 -18.08 8.77
C GLU A 123 2.98 -17.81 7.26
N ALA A 124 2.27 -16.82 6.71
CA ALA A 124 2.39 -16.45 5.31
C ALA A 124 3.81 -15.98 4.95
N MET A 125 4.42 -15.16 5.80
CA MET A 125 5.81 -14.71 5.63
C MET A 125 6.80 -15.87 5.72
N HIS A 126 6.62 -16.77 6.69
CA HIS A 126 7.44 -17.96 6.83
C HIS A 126 7.30 -18.86 5.58
N TYR A 127 6.09 -19.04 5.05
CA TYR A 127 5.88 -19.87 3.86
C TYR A 127 6.70 -19.40 2.66
N VAL A 128 6.69 -18.09 2.36
CA VAL A 128 7.35 -17.53 1.16
C VAL A 128 8.83 -17.17 1.32
N ALA A 129 9.34 -17.06 2.56
CA ALA A 129 10.73 -16.67 2.80
C ALA A 129 11.73 -17.69 2.22
N PRO A 130 12.99 -17.32 1.96
CA PRO A 130 14.02 -18.26 1.52
C PRO A 130 14.26 -19.38 2.55
N VAL A 131 14.49 -20.61 2.08
CA VAL A 131 14.80 -21.75 2.95
C VAL A 131 16.12 -21.48 3.68
N GLY A 132 16.11 -21.58 5.01
CA GLY A 132 17.26 -21.25 5.86
C GLY A 132 17.29 -19.81 6.37
N GLU A 133 16.40 -18.93 5.90
CA GLU A 133 16.30 -17.51 6.32
C GLU A 133 14.89 -17.17 6.82
N LYS A 134 14.10 -18.19 7.19
CA LYS A 134 12.67 -18.06 7.44
C LYS A 134 12.37 -17.12 8.59
N GLU A 135 12.99 -17.37 9.74
CA GLU A 135 12.83 -16.59 10.96
C GLU A 135 13.29 -15.14 10.75
N ASP A 136 14.42 -14.94 10.08
CA ASP A 136 14.98 -13.61 9.80
C ASP A 136 14.01 -12.74 8.98
N TYR A 137 13.38 -13.31 7.94
CA TYR A 137 12.41 -12.58 7.13
C TYR A 137 11.11 -12.30 7.89
N VAL A 138 10.64 -13.26 8.69
CA VAL A 138 9.44 -13.08 9.52
C VAL A 138 9.69 -11.99 10.56
N GLU A 139 10.77 -12.05 11.31
CA GLU A 139 11.11 -11.05 12.33
C GLU A 139 11.31 -9.66 11.71
N ARG A 140 11.98 -9.59 10.57
CA ARG A 140 12.15 -8.33 9.83
C ARG A 140 10.81 -7.75 9.39
N ALA A 141 9.92 -8.55 8.84
CA ALA A 141 8.60 -8.09 8.43
C ALA A 141 7.77 -7.61 9.64
N MET A 142 7.76 -8.37 10.72
CA MET A 142 7.01 -8.03 11.93
C MET A 142 7.55 -6.78 12.62
N ARG A 143 8.88 -6.53 12.58
CA ARG A 143 9.48 -5.29 13.09
C ARG A 143 8.91 -4.04 12.40
N HIS A 144 8.60 -4.12 11.10
CA HIS A 144 7.99 -3.02 10.36
C HIS A 144 6.47 -2.89 10.61
N VAL A 145 5.78 -4.02 10.74
CA VAL A 145 4.32 -4.07 10.70
C VAL A 145 3.69 -3.96 12.09
N ALA A 146 4.21 -4.68 13.08
CA ALA A 146 3.61 -4.79 14.42
C ALA A 146 3.28 -3.45 15.10
N PRO A 147 4.13 -2.39 15.00
CA PRO A 147 3.83 -1.10 15.62
C PRO A 147 2.53 -0.44 15.11
N SER A 148 2.08 -0.82 13.91
CA SER A 148 0.87 -0.28 13.26
C SER A 148 -0.37 -1.17 13.41
N LEU A 149 -0.26 -2.31 14.09
CA LEU A 149 -1.37 -3.24 14.31
C LEU A 149 -2.17 -2.94 15.58
N ALA A 150 -1.60 -2.18 16.52
CA ALA A 150 -2.33 -1.73 17.70
C ALA A 150 -3.52 -0.86 17.28
N PRO A 151 -4.67 -0.97 17.97
CA PRO A 151 -5.78 -0.04 17.75
C PRO A 151 -5.28 1.40 17.95
N ALA A 152 -5.72 2.33 17.09
CA ALA A 152 -5.50 3.74 17.36
C ALA A 152 -6.15 4.07 18.71
N ALA A 153 -5.34 4.55 19.66
CA ALA A 153 -5.81 5.03 20.96
C ALA A 153 -6.71 6.26 20.82
#